data_AF-A0A9E4EYN2-F1
#
_entry.id   AF-A0A9E4EYN2-F1
#
_cell.length_a   1.000
_cell.length_b   1.000
_cell.length_c   1.000
_cell.angle_alpha   90.00
_cell.angle_beta   90.00
_cell.angle_gamma   90.00
#
_symmetry.space_group_name_H-M   'P 1'
#
loop_
_entity.id
_entity.type
_entity.pdbx_description
1 polymer ?
#
loop_
_entity_poly.entity_id
_entity_poly.type
_entity_poly.pdbx_seq_one_letter_code
_entity_poly.pdbx_strand_id
1 'polypeptide(L)'
;MAHELFHILTWDAMPPKHSEESAETGGDRAEQLANNFASAVLMPTAVLARFGSWSELARNELIERLATTASELCVTASALKSRLVALGELKTAEARSLPDAALRANRKDAFRCAPPALFSRPFMEVIGRAIENGLVSVRRAAGLLDLGVEALADLFEAHNVRCEIDL
;
A
#
# COMPACT_ATOMS: atom_id res chain seq x y z
N MET A 1 1.14 2.92 2.71
CA MET A 1 0.51 3.78 3.74
C MET A 1 0.98 3.43 5.16
N ALA A 2 0.79 2.22 5.70
CA ALA A 2 1.25 1.90 7.07
C ALA A 2 2.79 2.04 7.25
N HIS A 3 3.56 1.77 6.20
CA HIS A 3 4.98 2.06 6.14
C HIS A 3 5.25 3.57 6.33
N GLU A 4 4.65 4.43 5.50
CA GLU A 4 4.79 5.89 5.63
C GLU A 4 4.34 6.42 7.00
N LEU A 5 3.30 5.83 7.58
CA LEU A 5 2.87 6.21 8.93
C LEU A 5 3.98 6.00 9.96
N PHE A 6 4.78 4.92 9.84
CA PHE A 6 5.93 4.72 10.71
C PHE A 6 6.94 5.86 10.59
N HIS A 7 7.26 6.28 9.35
CA HIS A 7 8.20 7.38 9.11
C HIS A 7 7.71 8.70 9.68
N ILE A 8 6.41 8.98 9.57
CA ILE A 8 5.80 10.16 10.20
C ILE A 8 5.90 10.09 11.72
N LEU A 9 5.56 8.94 12.31
CA LEU A 9 5.57 8.76 13.77
C LEU A 9 6.98 8.75 14.38
N THR A 10 7.99 8.40 13.60
CA THR A 10 9.37 8.22 14.08
C THR A 10 10.33 9.29 13.58
N TRP A 11 9.82 10.30 12.89
CA TRP A 11 10.60 11.35 12.23
C TRP A 11 11.68 11.97 13.12
N ASP A 12 11.35 12.29 14.37
CA ASP A 12 12.31 12.92 15.30
C ASP A 12 13.45 11.99 15.73
N ALA A 13 13.18 10.68 15.83
CA ALA A 13 14.12 9.69 16.32
C ALA A 13 14.92 9.01 15.20
N MET A 14 14.31 8.88 14.02
CA MET A 14 14.86 8.23 12.83
C MET A 14 14.52 9.11 11.61
N PRO A 15 15.16 10.29 11.49
CA PRO A 15 14.90 11.18 10.35
C PRO A 15 15.25 10.47 9.05
N PRO A 16 14.39 10.55 8.02
CA PRO A 16 14.68 9.91 6.74
C PRO A 16 15.94 10.51 6.13
N LYS A 17 16.72 9.68 5.45
CA LYS A 17 17.87 10.18 4.70
C LYS A 17 17.37 11.08 3.58
N HIS A 18 18.00 12.25 3.43
CA HIS A 18 17.82 13.04 2.23
C HIS A 18 18.36 12.27 1.03
N SER A 19 17.50 11.87 0.10
CA SER A 19 17.90 11.29 -1.19
C SER A 19 17.22 12.07 -2.32
N GLU A 20 18.01 12.72 -3.17
CA GLU A 20 17.55 13.22 -4.48
C GLU A 20 17.66 12.15 -5.59
N GLU A 21 18.17 10.95 -5.26
CA GLU A 21 18.24 9.80 -6.16
C GLU A 21 17.30 8.68 -5.69
N SER A 22 16.41 8.22 -6.58
CA SER A 22 15.46 7.12 -6.38
C SER A 22 16.11 5.72 -6.34
N ALA A 23 17.21 5.57 -5.63
CA ALA A 23 17.78 4.26 -5.38
C ALA A 23 17.28 3.76 -4.02
N GLU A 24 16.28 2.87 -4.03
CA GLU A 24 15.89 2.07 -2.86
C GLU A 24 17.07 1.16 -2.47
N THR A 25 18.02 1.67 -1.72
CA THR A 25 19.04 0.83 -1.09
C THR A 25 18.35 0.09 0.06
N GLY A 26 17.85 -1.12 -0.22
CA GLY A 26 17.18 -2.03 0.71
C GLY A 26 18.07 -2.58 1.86
N GLY A 27 18.93 -1.74 2.42
CA GLY A 27 19.81 -2.04 3.55
C GLY A 27 19.61 -1.13 4.75
N ASP A 28 18.67 -0.17 4.70
CA ASP A 28 18.45 0.75 5.81
C ASP A 28 17.66 0.09 6.95
N ARG A 29 18.17 0.26 8.18
CA ARG A 29 17.52 -0.27 9.39
C ARG A 29 16.16 0.38 9.60
N ALA A 30 16.00 1.65 9.24
CA ALA A 30 14.73 2.36 9.34
C ALA A 30 13.65 1.71 8.45
N GLU A 31 14.00 1.40 7.20
CA GLU A 31 13.12 0.72 6.24
C GLU A 31 12.69 -0.67 6.71
N GLN A 32 13.61 -1.43 7.31
CA GLN A 32 13.28 -2.73 7.90
C GLN A 32 12.30 -2.60 9.07
N LEU A 33 12.48 -1.59 9.92
CA LEU A 33 11.57 -1.33 11.03
C LEU A 33 10.20 -0.86 10.53
N ALA A 34 10.16 0.00 9.52
CA ALA A 34 8.92 0.43 8.86
C ALA A 34 8.16 -0.76 8.24
N ASN A 35 8.86 -1.67 7.56
CA ASN A 35 8.27 -2.89 7.01
C ASN A 35 7.74 -3.84 8.10
N ASN A 36 8.46 -3.98 9.23
CA ASN A 36 8.01 -4.77 10.37
C ASN A 36 6.78 -4.15 11.04
N PHE A 37 6.78 -2.83 11.21
CA PHE A 37 5.65 -2.07 11.74
C PHE A 37 4.42 -2.24 10.85
N ALA A 38 4.55 -1.98 9.55
CA ALA A 38 3.47 -2.13 8.59
C ALA A 38 2.90 -3.55 8.59
N SER A 39 3.78 -4.56 8.64
CA SER A 39 3.37 -5.97 8.72
C SER A 39 2.62 -6.29 10.01
N ALA A 40 3.01 -5.71 11.15
CA ALA A 40 2.33 -5.94 12.43
C ALA A 40 0.96 -5.24 12.51
N VAL A 41 0.83 -4.05 11.92
CA VAL A 41 -0.43 -3.30 11.84
C VAL A 41 -1.43 -4.00 10.92
N LEU A 42 -0.98 -4.42 9.73
CA LEU A 42 -1.83 -5.06 8.73
C LEU A 42 -2.14 -6.52 9.07
N MET A 43 -1.23 -7.21 9.76
CA MET A 43 -1.37 -8.62 10.11
C MET A 43 -1.05 -8.86 11.61
N PRO A 44 -1.96 -8.44 12.52
CA PRO A 44 -1.80 -8.66 13.95
C PRO A 44 -1.85 -10.15 14.31
N THR A 45 -1.08 -10.57 15.32
CA THR A 45 -1.02 -11.98 15.76
C THR A 45 -2.38 -12.52 16.18
N ALA A 46 -3.18 -11.73 16.89
CA ALA A 46 -4.54 -12.10 17.30
C ALA A 46 -5.48 -12.37 16.10
N VAL A 47 -5.27 -11.67 14.98
CA VAL A 47 -6.03 -11.91 13.74
C VAL A 47 -5.50 -13.15 13.03
N LEU A 48 -4.17 -13.30 12.93
CA LEU A 48 -3.55 -14.46 12.28
C LEU A 48 -3.88 -15.79 12.98
N ALA A 49 -4.05 -15.78 14.30
CA ALA A 49 -4.43 -16.96 15.07
C ALA A 49 -5.77 -17.59 14.64
N ARG A 50 -6.66 -16.80 14.01
CA ARG A 50 -7.96 -17.27 13.50
C ARG A 50 -7.83 -18.21 12.30
N PHE A 51 -6.68 -18.20 11.61
CA PHE A 51 -6.42 -19.03 10.43
C PHE A 51 -5.74 -20.37 10.76
N GLY A 52 -5.60 -20.69 12.06
CA GLY A 52 -5.00 -21.92 12.55
C GLY A 52 -3.47 -21.92 12.50
N SER A 53 -2.89 -23.10 12.75
CA SER A 53 -1.45 -23.29 12.70
C SER A 53 -0.93 -23.21 11.25
N TRP A 54 0.27 -22.64 11.11
CA TRP A 54 1.02 -22.57 9.86
C TRP A 54 2.12 -23.63 9.75
N SER A 55 2.31 -24.42 10.81
CA SER A 55 3.28 -25.51 10.86
C SER A 55 2.74 -26.78 10.21
N GLU A 56 3.65 -27.60 9.67
CA GLU A 56 3.36 -28.99 9.22
C GLU A 56 2.33 -29.10 8.09
N LEU A 57 2.04 -28.00 7.39
CA LEU A 57 1.18 -28.00 6.22
C LEU A 57 1.90 -28.60 5.01
N ALA A 58 1.19 -29.39 4.21
CA ALA A 58 1.71 -29.82 2.91
C ALA A 58 1.91 -28.58 2.02
N ARG A 59 2.91 -28.62 1.13
CA ARG A 59 3.28 -27.47 0.28
C ARG A 59 2.10 -26.82 -0.44
N ASN A 60 1.23 -27.62 -1.06
CA ASN A 60 0.08 -27.10 -1.82
C ASN A 60 -0.97 -26.47 -0.88
N GLU A 61 -1.21 -27.09 0.28
CA GLU A 61 -2.11 -26.54 1.29
C GLU A 61 -1.58 -25.21 1.86
N LEU A 62 -0.27 -25.13 2.11
CA LEU A 62 0.37 -23.89 2.55
C LEU A 62 0.21 -22.77 1.51
N ILE A 63 0.42 -23.07 0.23
CA ILE A 63 0.24 -22.10 -0.87
C ILE A 63 -1.22 -21.62 -0.95
N GLU A 64 -2.18 -22.54 -0.86
CA GLU A 64 -3.60 -22.20 -0.91
C GLU A 64 -4.06 -21.37 0.30
N ARG A 65 -3.61 -21.75 1.51
CA ARG A 65 -3.91 -21.02 2.74
C ARG A 65 -3.29 -19.63 2.73
N LEU A 66 -2.03 -19.50 2.31
CA LEU A 66 -1.37 -18.21 2.14
C LEU A 66 -2.15 -17.30 1.18
N ALA A 67 -2.60 -17.83 0.03
CA ALA A 67 -3.36 -17.05 -0.94
C ALA A 67 -4.72 -16.60 -0.39
N THR A 68 -5.46 -17.52 0.25
CA THR A 68 -6.79 -17.25 0.79
C THR A 68 -6.73 -16.25 1.95
N THR A 69 -5.83 -16.46 2.92
CA THR A 69 -5.65 -15.54 4.05
C THR A 69 -5.15 -14.17 3.60
N ALA A 70 -4.21 -14.10 2.66
CA ALA A 70 -3.73 -12.82 2.14
C ALA A 70 -4.85 -12.04 1.44
N SER A 71 -5.73 -12.74 0.70
CA SER A 71 -6.92 -12.15 0.10
C SER A 71 -7.89 -11.60 1.15
N GLU A 72 -8.15 -12.34 2.24
CA GLU A 72 -9.06 -11.90 3.30
C GLU A 72 -8.51 -10.69 4.07
N LEU A 73 -7.20 -10.62 4.27
CA LEU A 73 -6.52 -9.50 4.93
C LEU A 73 -6.18 -8.34 3.99
N CYS A 74 -6.54 -8.43 2.71
CA CYS A 74 -6.23 -7.43 1.67
C CYS A 74 -4.72 -7.10 1.56
N VAL A 75 -3.86 -8.10 1.74
CA VAL A 75 -2.40 -7.99 1.61
C VAL A 75 -1.88 -8.91 0.51
N THR A 76 -0.60 -8.78 0.15
CA THR A 76 0.03 -9.75 -0.75
C THR A 76 0.41 -11.03 0.01
N ALA A 77 0.32 -12.17 -0.66
CA ALA A 77 0.77 -13.45 -0.08
C ALA A 77 2.28 -13.46 0.23
N SER A 78 3.09 -12.68 -0.47
CA SER A 78 4.51 -12.49 -0.14
C SER A 78 4.72 -11.68 1.15
N ALA A 79 3.89 -10.66 1.42
CA ALA A 79 3.92 -9.92 2.68
C ALA A 79 3.49 -10.82 3.85
N LEU A 80 2.41 -11.60 3.67
CA LEU A 80 1.97 -12.58 4.67
C LEU A 80 3.05 -13.63 4.95
N LYS A 81 3.67 -14.20 3.92
CA LYS A 81 4.81 -15.13 4.06
C LYS A 81 5.93 -14.51 4.91
N SER A 82 6.30 -13.26 4.61
CA SER A 82 7.36 -12.55 5.34
C SER A 82 7.00 -12.33 6.80
N ARG A 83 5.73 -11.98 7.07
CA ARG A 83 5.21 -11.84 8.44
C ARG A 83 5.27 -13.14 9.23
N LEU A 84 4.88 -14.26 8.64
CA LEU A 84 4.93 -15.57 9.30
C LEU A 84 6.37 -16.00 9.62
N VAL A 85 7.32 -15.69 8.74
CA VAL A 85 8.75 -15.88 9.04
C VAL A 85 9.20 -15.00 10.21
N ALA A 86 8.80 -13.73 10.23
CA ALA A 86 9.14 -12.81 11.32
C ALA A 86 8.54 -13.21 12.68
N LEU A 87 7.40 -13.92 12.67
CA LEU A 87 6.76 -14.47 13.87
C LEU A 87 7.31 -15.84 14.28
N GLY A 88 8.12 -16.49 13.44
CA GLY A 88 8.63 -17.85 13.68
C GLY A 88 7.63 -18.97 13.36
N GLU A 89 6.46 -18.63 12.83
CA GLU A 89 5.39 -19.56 12.44
C GLU A 89 5.72 -20.31 11.14
N LEU A 90 6.60 -19.75 10.31
CA LEU A 90 7.11 -20.36 9.09
C LEU A 90 8.63 -20.35 9.08
N LYS A 91 9.25 -21.51 8.83
CA LYS A 91 10.71 -21.62 8.76
C LYS A 91 11.25 -20.87 7.53
N THR A 92 12.35 -20.14 7.69
CA THR A 92 12.96 -19.37 6.60
C THR A 92 13.33 -20.23 5.39
N ALA A 93 13.80 -21.46 5.61
CA ALA A 93 14.14 -22.39 4.53
C ALA A 93 12.91 -22.80 3.71
N GLU A 94 11.79 -23.06 4.39
CA GLU A 94 10.52 -23.41 3.76
C GLU A 94 9.95 -22.23 2.97
N ALA A 95 9.96 -21.03 3.58
CA ALA A 95 9.52 -19.79 2.93
C ALA A 95 10.32 -19.46 1.64
N ARG A 96 11.64 -19.70 1.63
CA ARG A 96 12.49 -19.52 0.45
C ARG A 96 12.19 -20.51 -0.66
N SER A 97 11.75 -21.72 -0.30
CA SER A 97 11.39 -22.76 -1.26
C SER A 97 10.05 -22.49 -1.96
N LEU A 98 9.26 -21.52 -1.49
CA LEU A 98 8.00 -21.11 -2.09
C LEU A 98 8.26 -19.97 -3.09
N PRO A 99 8.16 -20.22 -4.41
CA PRO A 99 8.39 -19.19 -5.41
C PRO A 99 7.27 -18.15 -5.36
N ASP A 100 7.63 -16.87 -5.32
CA ASP A 100 6.65 -15.77 -5.28
C ASP A 100 5.69 -15.78 -6.49
N ALA A 101 6.12 -16.33 -7.63
CA ALA A 101 5.27 -16.53 -8.79
C ALA A 101 4.05 -17.42 -8.48
N ALA A 102 4.23 -18.50 -7.71
CA ALA A 102 3.13 -19.37 -7.31
C ALA A 102 2.15 -18.67 -6.36
N LEU A 103 2.64 -17.73 -5.55
CA LEU A 103 1.81 -16.91 -4.65
C LEU A 103 1.01 -15.83 -5.41
N ARG A 104 1.53 -15.34 -6.54
CA ARG A 104 0.83 -14.38 -7.41
C ARG A 104 -0.25 -15.02 -8.27
N ALA A 105 -0.02 -16.25 -8.75
CA ALA A 105 -0.96 -16.98 -9.61
C ALA A 105 -2.31 -17.26 -8.94
N ASN A 106 -2.32 -17.43 -7.61
CA ASN A 106 -3.54 -17.68 -6.82
C ASN A 106 -4.25 -16.39 -6.37
N ARG A 107 -3.89 -15.23 -6.92
CA ARG A 107 -4.62 -13.97 -6.66
C ARG A 107 -5.97 -14.04 -7.38
N LYS A 108 -6.97 -14.66 -6.76
CA LYS A 108 -8.37 -14.54 -7.17
C LYS A 108 -8.79 -13.09 -6.98
N ASP A 109 -8.63 -12.23 -7.98
CA ASP A 109 -9.18 -10.86 -8.11
C ASP A 109 -9.62 -10.18 -6.80
N ALA A 110 -8.73 -10.15 -5.79
CA ALA A 110 -9.08 -9.82 -4.42
C ALA A 110 -9.41 -8.32 -4.25
N PHE A 111 -9.09 -7.53 -5.26
CA PHE A 111 -9.42 -6.12 -5.36
C PHE A 111 -10.71 -5.96 -6.17
N ARG A 112 -11.83 -6.47 -5.66
CA ARG A 112 -13.18 -6.17 -6.20
C ARG A 112 -13.67 -4.75 -5.83
N CYS A 113 -12.86 -3.96 -5.14
CA CYS A 113 -13.12 -2.55 -4.98
C CYS A 113 -12.49 -1.84 -6.18
N ALA A 114 -13.28 -1.09 -6.95
CA ALA A 114 -12.72 -0.18 -7.94
C ALA A 114 -11.57 0.60 -7.28
N PRO A 115 -10.41 0.75 -7.96
CA PRO A 115 -9.29 1.46 -7.37
C PRO A 115 -9.81 2.81 -6.85
N PRO A 116 -9.44 3.21 -5.62
CA PRO A 116 -9.89 4.48 -5.09
C PRO A 116 -9.49 5.59 -6.07
N ALA A 117 -10.37 6.59 -6.24
CA ALA A 117 -10.07 7.74 -7.07
C ALA A 117 -8.72 8.34 -6.64
N LEU A 118 -7.95 8.84 -7.60
CA LEU A 118 -6.65 9.45 -7.32
C LEU A 118 -6.82 10.61 -6.34
N PHE A 119 -5.85 10.74 -5.43
CA PHE A 119 -5.82 11.73 -4.36
C PHE A 119 -6.97 11.59 -3.34
N SER A 120 -6.87 12.35 -2.26
CA SER A 120 -7.92 12.41 -1.24
C SER A 120 -8.88 13.57 -1.52
N ARG A 121 -10.14 13.43 -1.10
CA ARG A 121 -11.12 14.51 -1.22
C ARG A 121 -10.65 15.85 -0.60
N PRO A 122 -10.08 15.89 0.63
CA PRO A 122 -9.59 17.16 1.20
C PRO A 122 -8.49 17.81 0.33
N PHE A 123 -7.64 17.01 -0.28
CA PHE A 123 -6.64 17.52 -1.21
C PHE A 123 -7.30 18.14 -2.45
N MET A 124 -8.29 17.46 -3.03
CA MET A 124 -9.04 18.00 -4.17
C MET A 124 -9.81 19.27 -3.81
N GLU A 125 -10.37 19.38 -2.60
CA GLU A 125 -11.00 20.61 -2.12
C GLU A 125 -10.01 21.79 -2.05
N VAL A 126 -8.75 21.54 -1.67
CA VAL A 126 -7.69 22.56 -1.67
C VAL A 126 -7.36 23.00 -3.09
N ILE A 127 -7.20 22.05 -4.03
CA ILE A 127 -6.94 22.38 -5.44
C ILE A 127 -8.11 23.17 -6.04
N GLY A 128 -9.35 22.74 -5.82
CA GLY A 128 -10.55 23.42 -6.30
C GLY A 128 -10.61 24.88 -5.83
N ARG A 129 -10.40 25.11 -4.52
CA ARG A 129 -10.33 26.46 -3.96
C ARG A 129 -9.20 27.28 -4.56
N ALA A 130 -8.03 26.69 -4.83
CA ALA A 130 -6.93 27.41 -5.43
C ALA A 130 -7.24 27.87 -6.87
N ILE A 131 -7.98 27.05 -7.63
CA ILE A 131 -8.46 27.40 -8.97
C ILE A 131 -9.53 28.49 -8.90
N GLU A 132 -10.57 28.31 -8.07
CA GLU A 132 -11.66 29.28 -7.92
C GLU A 132 -11.19 30.66 -7.47
N ASN A 133 -10.17 30.71 -6.59
CA ASN A 133 -9.58 31.96 -6.14
C ASN A 133 -8.53 32.54 -7.12
N GLY A 134 -8.33 31.92 -8.28
CA GLY A 134 -7.38 32.37 -9.30
C GLY A 134 -5.89 32.27 -8.89
N LEU A 135 -5.57 31.53 -7.83
CA LEU A 135 -4.20 31.32 -7.36
C LEU A 135 -3.39 30.43 -8.32
N VAL A 136 -4.09 29.52 -9.00
CA VAL A 136 -3.54 28.65 -10.03
C VAL A 136 -4.55 28.50 -11.16
N SER A 137 -4.09 28.47 -12.42
CA SER A 137 -4.97 28.16 -13.54
C SER A 137 -5.26 26.65 -13.61
N VAL A 138 -6.41 26.27 -14.17
CA VAL A 138 -6.79 24.85 -14.38
C VAL A 138 -5.67 24.08 -15.08
N ARG A 139 -5.14 24.61 -16.19
CA ARG A 139 -4.07 23.97 -16.96
C ARG A 139 -2.79 23.79 -16.14
N ARG A 140 -2.46 24.76 -15.27
CA ARG A 140 -1.29 24.66 -14.38
C ARG A 140 -1.53 23.63 -13.27
N ALA A 141 -2.72 23.58 -12.70
CA ALA A 141 -3.08 22.56 -11.71
C ALA A 141 -3.03 21.15 -12.31
N ALA A 142 -3.59 20.95 -13.51
CA ALA A 142 -3.52 19.69 -14.23
C ALA A 142 -2.07 19.27 -14.50
N GLY A 143 -1.23 20.18 -14.99
CA GLY A 143 0.19 19.92 -15.20
C GLY A 143 0.98 19.61 -13.93
N LEU A 144 0.65 20.24 -12.79
CA LEU A 144 1.28 19.94 -11.50
C LEU A 144 0.92 18.55 -10.97
N LEU A 145 -0.27 18.06 -11.31
CA LEU A 145 -0.76 16.73 -10.92
C LEU A 145 -0.42 15.65 -11.96
N ASP A 146 0.28 16.03 -13.04
CA ASP A 146 0.59 15.17 -14.19
C ASP A 146 -0.67 14.55 -14.83
N LEU A 147 -1.71 15.38 -14.99
CA LEU A 147 -3.00 15.00 -15.56
C LEU A 147 -3.38 15.88 -16.75
N GLY A 148 -4.24 15.34 -17.61
CA GLY A 148 -5.01 16.14 -18.56
C GLY A 148 -6.11 16.96 -17.87
N VAL A 149 -6.57 18.03 -18.51
CA VAL A 149 -7.64 18.88 -17.96
C VAL A 149 -8.96 18.11 -17.79
N GLU A 150 -9.30 17.24 -18.75
CA GLU A 150 -10.47 16.35 -18.68
C GLU A 150 -10.35 15.38 -17.49
N ALA A 151 -9.20 14.71 -17.34
CA ALA A 151 -8.95 13.81 -16.22
C ALA A 151 -8.99 14.52 -14.85
N LEU A 152 -8.58 15.80 -14.80
CA LEU A 152 -8.71 16.62 -13.59
C LEU A 152 -10.19 16.93 -13.28
N ALA A 153 -11.01 17.22 -14.30
CA ALA A 153 -12.45 17.43 -14.14
C ALA A 153 -13.16 16.16 -13.64
N ASP A 154 -12.84 15.01 -14.23
CA ASP A 154 -13.36 13.70 -13.79
C ASP A 154 -13.03 13.43 -12.32
N LEU A 155 -11.85 13.84 -11.84
CA LEU A 155 -11.47 13.70 -10.43
C LEU A 155 -12.28 14.61 -9.51
N PHE A 156 -12.56 15.86 -9.92
CA PHE A 156 -13.43 16.73 -9.15
C PHE A 156 -14.84 16.13 -8.99
N GLU A 157 -15.38 15.56 -10.07
CA GLU A 157 -16.67 14.86 -10.05
C GLU A 157 -16.63 13.61 -9.16
N ALA A 158 -15.61 12.76 -9.32
CA ALA A 158 -15.43 11.54 -8.53
C ALA A 158 -15.36 11.83 -7.02
N HIS A 159 -14.81 12.97 -6.63
CA HIS A 159 -14.71 13.42 -5.23
C HIS A 159 -15.90 14.29 -4.76
N ASN A 160 -16.87 14.58 -5.62
CA ASN A 160 -18.00 15.50 -5.37
C ASN A 160 -17.52 16.89 -4.89
N VAL A 161 -16.42 17.38 -5.46
CA VAL A 161 -15.86 18.70 -5.15
C VAL A 161 -16.32 19.68 -6.23
N ARG A 162 -16.89 20.81 -5.81
CA ARG A 162 -17.28 21.88 -6.73
C ARG A 162 -16.01 22.58 -7.21
N CYS A 163 -15.82 22.59 -8.52
CA CYS A 163 -14.83 23.39 -9.22
C CYS A 163 -15.35 23.55 -10.65
N GLU A 164 -15.75 24.76 -11.04
CA GLU A 164 -16.18 25.02 -12.42
C GLU A 164 -14.93 25.07 -13.31
N ILE A 165 -14.74 24.00 -14.08
CA ILE A 165 -13.72 23.94 -15.13
C ILE A 165 -14.45 24.10 -16.45
N ASP A 166 -14.26 25.24 -17.11
CA ASP A 166 -14.61 25.38 -18.52
C ASP A 166 -13.62 24.52 -19.34
N LEU A 167 -14.15 23.47 -19.98
CA LEU A 167 -13.42 22.57 -20.87
C LEU A 167 -13.20 23.22 -22.25
#